data_AF-A0A920EVR6-F1
#
_entry.id   AF-A0A920EVR6-F1
#
_cell.length_a   1.000
_cell.length_b   1.000
_cell.length_c   1.000
_cell.angle_alpha   90.00
_cell.angle_beta   90.00
_cell.angle_gamma   90.00
#
_symmetry.space_group_name_H-M   'P 1'
#
loop_
_entity.id
_entity.type
_entity.pdbx_description
1 polymer ?
#
loop_
_entity_poly.entity_id
_entity_poly.type
_entity_poly.pdbx_seq_one_letter_code
_entity_poly.pdbx_strand_id
1 'polypeptide(L)' 'MNKKKNYNFSYLNSGVNVNLGNELVKAIKPISKKINDKNVLNGIGGFGAVYNLEAYKL' A
#
# COMPACT_ATOMS: atom_id res chain seq x y z
N MET A 1 -37.85 -12.31 19.66
CA MET A 1 -36.84 -12.72 18.64
C MET A 1 -36.08 -11.50 18.17
N ASN A 2 -34.80 -11.36 18.53
CA ASN A 2 -33.95 -10.27 18.03
C ASN A 2 -33.46 -10.61 16.62
N LYS A 3 -33.92 -9.88 15.60
CA LYS A 3 -33.36 -9.95 14.25
C LYS A 3 -31.97 -9.31 14.27
N LYS A 4 -30.90 -10.11 14.14
CA LYS A 4 -29.55 -9.58 13.84
C LYS A 4 -29.61 -8.88 12.48
N LYS A 5 -29.30 -7.58 12.46
CA LYS A 5 -29.12 -6.84 11.21
C LYS A 5 -27.76 -7.23 10.62
N ASN A 6 -27.79 -7.98 9.53
CA ASN A 6 -26.59 -8.29 8.75
C ASN A 6 -26.26 -7.06 7.89
N TYR A 7 -25.46 -6.15 8.45
CA TYR A 7 -24.94 -5.06 7.66
C TYR A 7 -23.79 -5.58 6.79
N ASN A 8 -24.07 -5.78 5.51
CA ASN A 8 -23.06 -6.17 4.54
C ASN A 8 -22.30 -4.92 4.07
N PHE A 9 -21.49 -4.34 4.96
CA PHE A 9 -20.66 -3.17 4.64
C PHE A 9 -19.37 -3.66 3.97
N SER A 10 -19.27 -3.42 2.67
CA SER A 10 -18.03 -3.56 1.91
C SER A 10 -17.48 -2.19 1.59
N TYR A 11 -16.16 -2.02 1.68
CA TYR A 11 -15.47 -0.83 1.16
C TYR A 11 -15.80 -0.59 -0.32
N LEU A 12 -16.14 -1.64 -1.07
CA LEU A 12 -16.57 -1.52 -2.45
C LEU A 12 -17.87 -0.73 -2.58
N ASN A 13 -18.80 -0.90 -1.63
CA ASN A 13 -20.07 -0.15 -1.60
C ASN A 13 -19.85 1.33 -1.27
N SER A 14 -18.74 1.68 -0.62
CA SER A 14 -18.29 3.07 -0.46
C SER A 14 -17.42 3.57 -1.62
N GLY A 15 -17.33 2.83 -2.73
CA GLY A 15 -16.53 3.18 -3.91
C GLY A 15 -15.04 2.86 -3.81
N VAL A 16 -14.60 2.14 -2.76
CA VAL A 16 -13.20 1.80 -2.50
C VAL A 16 -12.96 0.31 -2.82
N ASN A 17 -12.29 0.04 -3.95
CA ASN A 17 -11.89 -1.31 -4.31
C ASN A 17 -10.48 -1.65 -3.82
N VAL A 18 -10.41 -2.32 -2.66
CA VAL A 18 -9.14 -2.73 -2.02
C VAL A 18 -8.34 -3.70 -2.90
N ASN A 19 -9.01 -4.64 -3.57
CA ASN A 19 -8.34 -5.65 -4.39
C ASN A 19 -7.68 -5.02 -5.61
N LEU A 20 -8.40 -4.14 -6.30
CA LEU A 20 -7.86 -3.38 -7.44
C LEU A 20 -6.64 -2.53 -7.01
N GLY A 21 -6.70 -1.90 -5.83
CA GLY A 21 -5.56 -1.19 -5.27
C GLY A 21 -4.33 -2.08 -5.09
N ASN A 22 -4.51 -3.28 -4.56
CA ASN A 22 -3.42 -4.25 -4.39
C ASN A 22 -2.85 -4.76 -5.72
N GLU A 23 -3.69 -4.94 -6.74
CA GLU A 23 -3.26 -5.30 -8.10
C GLU A 23 -2.42 -4.20 -8.73
N LEU A 24 -2.85 -2.95 -8.61
CA LEU A 24 -2.10 -1.80 -9.08
C LEU A 24 -0.73 -1.72 -8.41
N VAL A 25 -0.67 -1.87 -7.08
CA VAL A 25 0.59 -1.89 -6.33
C VAL A 25 1.53 -2.97 -6.88
N LYS A 26 1.04 -4.19 -7.12
CA LYS A 26 1.84 -5.28 -7.72
C LYS A 26 2.37 -4.91 -9.11
N ALA A 27 1.52 -4.30 -9.96
CA ALA A 27 1.87 -3.91 -11.31
C ALA A 27 2.98 -2.83 -11.35
N ILE A 28 2.92 -1.82 -10.47
CA ILE A 28 3.87 -0.70 -10.48
C ILE A 28 5.13 -0.94 -9.64
N LYS A 29 5.10 -1.91 -8.70
CA LYS A 29 6.25 -2.25 -7.84
C LYS A 29 7.57 -2.45 -8.60
N PRO A 30 7.65 -3.19 -9.72
CA PRO A 30 8.90 -3.32 -10.46
C PRO A 30 9.37 -2.00 -11.09
N ILE A 31 8.45 -1.11 -11.46
CA ILE A 31 8.77 0.21 -12.03
C ILE A 31 9.37 1.11 -10.94
N SER A 32 8.70 1.18 -9.77
CA SER A 32 9.19 1.93 -8.61
C SER A 32 10.55 1.43 -8.14
N LYS A 33 10.78 0.10 -8.13
CA LYS A 33 12.08 -0.46 -7.71
C LYS A 33 13.26 -0.03 -8.58
N LYS A 34 13.04 0.32 -9.86
CA LYS A 34 14.11 0.72 -10.79
C LYS A 34 14.77 2.06 -10.41
N ILE A 35 14.04 2.93 -9.70
CA ILE A 35 14.54 4.26 -9.30
C ILE A 35 15.06 4.29 -7.86
N ASN A 36 15.04 3.14 -7.15
CA ASN A 36 15.55 3.08 -5.79
C ASN A 36 17.07 3.24 -5.78
N ASP A 37 17.57 4.10 -4.89
CA ASP A 37 18.99 4.17 -4.55
C ASP A 37 19.33 3.24 -3.37
N LYS A 38 20.58 3.27 -2.94
CA LYS A 38 21.09 2.47 -1.81
C LYS A 38 20.53 2.86 -0.43
N ASN A 39 19.84 4.00 -0.34
CA ASN A 39 19.35 4.56 0.93
C ASN A 39 17.87 4.21 1.17
N VAL A 40 17.14 3.77 0.14
CA VAL A 40 15.78 3.24 0.28
C VAL A 40 15.83 1.92 1.07
N LEU A 41 15.22 1.90 2.26
CA LEU A 41 15.21 0.73 3.15
C LEU A 41 14.05 -0.23 2.86
N ASN A 42 12.92 0.28 2.36
CA ASN A 42 11.76 -0.51 1.97
C ASN A 42 10.95 0.20 0.88
N GLY A 43 10.11 -0.56 0.16
CA GLY A 43 9.34 -0.06 -0.98
C GLY A 43 7.83 -0.13 -0.77
N ILE A 44 7.07 0.14 -1.83
CA ILE A 44 5.60 0.18 -1.79
C ILE A 44 4.95 -1.17 -1.44
N GLY A 45 3.79 -1.11 -0.77
CA GLY A 45 2.96 -2.26 -0.39
C GLY A 45 2.95 -2.59 1.11
N GLY A 46 3.76 -1.90 1.92
CA GLY A 46 3.62 -1.86 3.39
C GLY A 46 2.87 -0.61 3.85
N PHE A 47 2.85 -0.36 5.16
CA PHE A 47 2.24 0.85 5.75
C PHE A 47 2.95 2.15 5.31
N GLY A 48 4.26 2.09 5.12
CA GLY A 48 5.07 3.23 4.72
C GLY A 48 6.38 2.80 4.05
N ALA A 49 7.03 3.78 3.42
CA ALA A 49 8.37 3.67 2.87
C ALA A 49 9.36 4.48 3.74
N VAL A 50 10.59 4.00 3.87
CA VAL A 50 11.63 4.53 4.76
C VAL A 50 12.90 4.74 3.95
N TYR A 51 13.56 5.86 4.22
CA TYR A 51 14.77 6.30 3.53
C TYR A 51 15.84 6.67 4.56
N ASN A 52 17.06 6.15 4.39
CA ASN A 52 18.17 6.41 5.30
C ASN A 52 18.88 7.72 4.96
N LEU A 53 18.92 8.65 5.91
CA LEU A 53 19.60 9.94 5.77
C LEU A 53 21.07 9.91 6.20
N GLU A 54 21.51 8.94 7.01
CA GLU A 54 22.91 8.85 7.46
C GLU A 54 23.91 8.66 6.30
N ALA A 55 23.44 8.21 5.15
CA ALA A 55 24.24 8.13 3.94
C ALA A 55 24.65 9.51 3.39
N TYR A 56 23.94 10.57 3.78
CA TYR A 56 24.36 11.95 3.60
C TYR A 56 25.13 12.38 4.85
N LYS A 57 26.35 11.85 5.03
CA LYS A 57 27.31 12.48 5.94
C LYS A 57 27.67 13.85 5.34
N LEU A 58 27.27 14.92 6.01
CA LEU A 58 27.84 16.26 5.85
C LEU A 58 29.32 16.25 6.26
#